data_AF-A0A2S8UUC0-F1
#
_entry.id   AF-A0A2S8UUC0-F1
#
_cell.length_a   1.000
_cell.length_b   1.000
_cell.length_c   1.000
_cell.angle_alpha   90.00
_cell.angle_beta   90.00
_cell.angle_gamma   90.00
#
_symmetry.space_group_name_H-M   'P 1'
#
loop_
_entity.id
_entity.type
_entity.pdbx_description
1 polymer ?
#
loop_
_entity_poly.entity_id
_entity_poly.type
_entity_poly.pdbx_seq_one_letter_code
_entity_poly.pdbx_strand_id
1 'polypeptide(L)'
;MKGNHEYEIIDHFLNPPNKNWLSQVGEKTLLQYNQINRKIEIDIEWFMKFPLFWENENIFISHAGISNDSLIPFNESDPNGTACFFVIQNLVF
;
A
#
# COMPACT_ATOMS: atom_id res chain seq x y z
N MET A 1 3.19 7.30 -5.76
CA MET A 1 2.39 6.18 -6.32
C MET A 1 2.12 5.23 -5.17
N LYS A 2 0.92 4.67 -5.09
CA LYS A 2 0.48 3.89 -3.94
C LYS A 2 1.01 2.46 -4.06
N GLY A 3 1.87 2.05 -3.12
CA GLY A 3 2.30 0.66 -2.98
C GLY A 3 1.48 -0.09 -1.94
N ASN A 4 1.87 -1.35 -1.70
CA ASN A 4 1.20 -2.22 -0.73
C ASN A 4 1.29 -1.64 0.69
N HIS A 5 2.45 -1.08 1.08
CA HIS A 5 2.61 -0.50 2.42
C HIS A 5 1.87 0.83 2.60
N GLU A 6 1.76 1.67 1.57
CA GLU A 6 0.91 2.86 1.61
C GLU A 6 -0.58 2.48 1.74
N TYR A 7 -1.00 1.42 1.05
CA TYR A 7 -2.35 0.89 1.20
C TYR A 7 -2.61 0.37 2.62
N GLU A 8 -1.68 -0.44 3.13
CA GLU A 8 -1.78 -1.04 4.46
C GLU A 8 -1.75 -0.03 5.62
N ILE A 9 -0.96 1.04 5.53
CA ILE A 9 -0.98 2.10 6.55
C ILE A 9 -2.30 2.88 6.51
N ILE A 10 -2.85 3.16 5.32
CA ILE A 10 -4.16 3.79 5.19
C ILE A 10 -5.22 2.91 5.86
N ASP A 11 -5.22 1.61 5.56
CA ASP A 11 -6.13 0.65 6.18
C ASP A 11 -5.94 0.56 7.69
N HIS A 12 -4.70 0.57 8.18
CA HIS A 12 -4.42 0.59 9.62
C HIS A 12 -5.11 1.78 10.33
N PHE A 13 -5.13 2.97 9.72
CA PHE A 13 -5.71 4.17 10.32
C PHE A 13 -7.23 4.27 10.13
N LEU A 14 -7.77 3.68 9.07
CA LEU A 14 -9.22 3.62 8.85
C LEU A 14 -9.87 2.47 9.66
N ASN A 15 -9.19 1.32 9.77
CA ASN A 15 -9.68 0.08 10.35
C ASN A 15 -8.65 -0.56 11.30
N PRO A 16 -8.24 0.12 12.39
CA PRO A 16 -7.21 -0.41 13.27
C PRO A 16 -7.66 -1.67 14.02
N PRO A 17 -6.75 -2.63 14.31
CA PRO A 17 -5.36 -2.67 13.86
C PRO A 17 -5.16 -3.55 12.61
N ASN A 18 -4.49 -3.01 11.59
CA ASN A 18 -3.88 -3.85 10.56
C ASN A 18 -2.62 -4.53 11.12
N LYS A 19 -2.76 -5.78 11.59
CA LYS A 19 -1.67 -6.55 12.21
C LYS A 19 -0.57 -6.96 11.22
N ASN A 20 -0.93 -7.21 9.96
CA ASN A 20 0.02 -7.59 8.92
C ASN A 20 1.04 -6.47 8.70
N TRP A 21 0.54 -5.25 8.52
CA TRP A 21 1.35 -4.06 8.35
C TRP A 21 2.28 -3.81 9.54
N LEU A 22 1.71 -3.82 10.76
CA LEU A 22 2.46 -3.64 11.99
C LEU A 22 3.65 -4.61 12.10
N SER A 23 3.41 -5.89 11.81
CA SER A 23 4.43 -6.95 11.91
C SER A 23 5.56 -6.85 10.88
N GLN A 24 5.31 -6.23 9.73
CA GLN A 24 6.30 -6.05 8.68
C GLN A 24 7.14 -4.80 8.91
N VAL A 25 6.48 -3.64 8.99
CA VAL A 25 7.17 -2.34 9.04
C VAL A 25 6.45 -1.31 9.92
N GLY A 26 5.16 -1.50 10.20
CA GLY A 26 4.32 -0.47 10.81
C GLY A 26 4.77 -0.03 12.20
N GLU A 27 5.20 -0.96 13.06
CA GLU A 27 5.71 -0.60 14.39
C GLU A 27 6.92 0.34 14.31
N LYS A 28 7.87 0.03 13.41
CA LYS A 28 9.06 0.85 13.18
C LYS A 28 8.70 2.21 12.59
N THR A 29 7.79 2.25 11.61
CA THR A 29 7.31 3.50 11.01
C THR A 29 6.67 4.40 12.07
N LEU A 30 5.74 3.88 12.88
CA LEU A 30 5.08 4.65 13.95
C LEU A 30 6.09 5.20 14.96
N LEU A 31 7.10 4.39 15.34
CA LEU A 31 8.18 4.84 16.21
C LEU A 31 8.97 6.01 15.60
N GLN A 32 9.29 5.95 14.32
CA GLN A 32 10.02 7.02 13.62
C GLN A 32 9.25 8.34 13.58
N TYR A 33 7.92 8.29 13.36
CA TYR A 33 7.07 9.48 13.45
C TYR A 33 7.06 10.08 14.86
N ASN A 34 6.93 9.22 15.87
CA ASN A 34 6.93 9.65 17.27
C ASN A 34 8.25 10.30 17.69
N GLN A 35 9.39 9.76 17.23
CA GLN A 35 10.73 10.28 17.53
C GLN A 35 10.94 11.73 17.09
N ILE A 36 10.27 12.16 16.01
CA ILE A 36 10.36 13.53 15.50
C ILE A 36 9.11 14.37 15.83
N ASN A 37 8.21 13.85 16.68
CA ASN A 37 6.94 14.49 17.04
C ASN A 37 6.13 14.96 15.82
N ARG A 38 6.14 14.16 14.74
CA ARG A 38 5.38 14.43 13.52
C ARG A 38 4.07 13.66 13.56
N LYS A 39 2.97 14.34 13.25
CA LYS A 39 1.65 13.73 13.08
C LYS A 39 1.61 12.95 11.76
N ILE A 40 1.44 11.64 11.86
CA ILE A 40 1.42 10.73 10.72
C ILE A 40 0.13 10.85 9.91
N GLU A 41 -0.96 11.31 10.53
CA GLU A 41 -2.28 11.49 9.92
C GLU A 41 -2.22 12.43 8.71
N ILE A 42 -1.36 13.45 8.76
CA ILE A 42 -1.13 14.39 7.65
C ILE A 42 -0.57 13.66 6.42
N ASP A 43 0.36 12.73 6.65
CA ASP A 43 0.99 11.98 5.55
C ASP A 43 0.05 10.89 5.05
N ILE A 44 -0.80 10.32 5.90
CA ILE A 44 -1.85 9.38 5.49
C ILE A 44 -2.88 10.05 4.57
N GLU A 45 -3.33 11.27 4.89
CA GLU A 45 -4.19 12.06 4.01
C GLU A 45 -3.53 12.34 2.64
N TRP A 46 -2.20 12.45 2.62
CA TRP A 46 -1.43 12.58 1.39
C TRP A 46 -1.33 11.26 0.62
N PHE A 47 -1.08 10.13 1.30
CA PHE A 47 -1.02 8.80 0.70
C PHE A 47 -2.34 8.37 0.07
N MET A 48 -3.48 8.76 0.65
CA MET A 48 -4.81 8.50 0.08
C MET A 48 -4.96 9.07 -1.34
N LYS A 49 -4.22 10.13 -1.67
CA LYS A 49 -4.24 10.79 -2.97
C LYS A 49 -3.25 10.19 -3.97
N PHE A 50 -2.44 9.21 -3.57
CA PHE A 50 -1.48 8.62 -4.48
C PHE A 50 -2.18 7.83 -5.59
N PRO A 51 -1.80 8.05 -6.86
CA PRO A 51 -2.32 7.23 -7.94
C PRO A 51 -1.75 5.81 -7.83
N LEU A 52 -2.51 4.83 -8.30
CA LEU A 52 -2.08 3.42 -8.35
C LEU A 52 -1.01 3.17 -9.41
N PHE A 53 -1.05 3.95 -10.48
CA PHE A 53 -0.11 3.91 -11.58
C PHE A 53 0.01 5.30 -12.20
N TRP A 54 1.05 5.50 -12.98
CA TRP A 54 1.21 6.63 -13.87
C TRP A 54 1.58 6.10 -15.25
N GLU A 55 1.07 6.74 -16.29
CA GLU A 55 1.37 6.35 -17.66
C GLU A 55 1.49 7.55 -18.59
N ASN A 56 2.14 7.29 -19.72
CA ASN A 56 2.10 8.10 -20.93
C ASN A 56 2.08 7.18 -22.15
N GLU A 57 2.24 7.72 -23.36
CA GLU A 57 2.18 6.95 -24.61
C GLU A 57 3.18 5.79 -24.71
N ASN A 58 4.28 5.82 -23.96
CA ASN A 58 5.39 4.86 -24.09
C ASN A 58 5.74 4.13 -22.79
N ILE A 59 5.28 4.63 -21.65
CA ILE A 59 5.72 4.19 -20.33
C ILE A 59 4.50 3.99 -19.46
N PHE A 60 4.44 2.82 -18.83
CA PHE A 60 3.53 2.51 -17.74
C PHE A 60 4.36 2.22 -16.50
N ILE A 61 4.00 2.85 -15.38
CA ILE A 61 4.63 2.64 -14.07
C ILE A 61 3.54 2.33 -13.07
N SER A 62 3.62 1.18 -12.43
CA SER A 62 2.88 0.86 -11.22
C SER A 62 3.82 0.28 -10.17
N HIS A 63 3.35 0.12 -8.93
CA HIS A 63 4.20 -0.40 -7.86
C HIS A 63 4.61 -1.85 -8.12
N ALA A 64 3.65 -2.69 -8.52
CA ALA A 64 3.85 -4.12 -8.70
C ALA A 64 3.85 -4.60 -10.17
N GLY A 65 3.65 -3.71 -11.14
CA GLY A 65 3.37 -4.06 -12.53
C GLY A 65 1.88 -4.28 -12.80
N ILE A 66 1.58 -5.00 -13.89
CA ILE A 66 0.23 -5.41 -14.28
C ILE A 66 0.18 -6.94 -14.22
N SER A 67 -0.74 -7.49 -13.42
CA SER A 67 -0.93 -8.93 -13.32
C SER A 67 -1.73 -9.49 -14.50
N ASN A 68 -1.32 -10.64 -15.01
CA ASN A 68 -2.09 -11.39 -16.01
C ASN A 68 -3.35 -12.06 -15.41
N ASP A 69 -3.36 -12.29 -14.09
CA ASP A 69 -4.44 -13.00 -13.39
C ASP A 69 -5.51 -12.04 -12.83
N SER A 70 -5.29 -10.73 -12.95
CA SER A 70 -6.24 -9.71 -12.51
C SER A 70 -7.24 -9.39 -13.62
N LEU A 71 -8.53 -9.47 -13.28
CA LEU A 71 -9.61 -9.07 -14.18
C LEU A 71 -9.79 -7.55 -14.22
N ILE A 72 -9.32 -6.84 -13.19
CA ILE A 72 -9.49 -5.38 -13.00
C ILE A 72 -8.22 -4.76 -12.38
N PRO A 73 -7.06 -4.80 -13.08
CA PRO A 73 -5.75 -4.53 -12.47
C PRO A 73 -5.60 -3.11 -11.90
N PHE A 74 -6.40 -2.17 -12.40
CA PHE A 74 -6.39 -0.77 -11.99
C PHE A 74 -7.39 -0.46 -10.87
N ASN A 75 -8.06 -1.47 -10.31
CA ASN A 75 -8.91 -1.31 -9.14
C ASN A 75 -8.07 -1.49 -7.87
N GLU A 76 -8.10 -0.49 -6.99
CA GLU A 76 -7.34 -0.49 -5.73
C GLU A 76 -7.71 -1.66 -4.81
N SER A 77 -8.95 -2.15 -4.88
CA SER A 77 -9.44 -3.26 -4.07
C SER A 77 -9.20 -4.64 -4.70
N ASP A 78 -8.61 -4.73 -5.90
CA ASP A 78 -8.26 -6.01 -6.49
C ASP A 78 -7.02 -6.60 -5.78
N PRO A 79 -7.13 -7.77 -5.11
CA PRO A 79 -6.00 -8.40 -4.45
C PRO A 79 -4.86 -8.78 -5.41
N ASN A 80 -5.13 -8.87 -6.71
CA ASN A 80 -4.14 -9.11 -7.77
C ASN A 80 -3.81 -7.84 -8.59
N GLY A 81 -4.29 -6.67 -8.16
CA GLY A 81 -4.15 -5.39 -8.85
C GLY A 81 -2.77 -4.73 -8.71
N THR A 82 -2.59 -3.57 -9.33
CA THR A 82 -1.28 -2.93 -9.53
C THR A 82 -0.58 -2.41 -8.27
N ALA A 83 -1.31 -2.31 -7.16
CA ALA A 83 -0.75 -1.96 -5.85
C ALA A 83 -0.17 -3.17 -5.11
N CYS A 84 -0.40 -4.40 -5.58
CA CYS A 84 -0.24 -5.60 -4.76
C CYS A 84 0.91 -6.51 -5.21
N PHE A 85 1.71 -6.97 -4.25
CA PHE A 85 2.76 -7.99 -4.43
C PHE A 85 2.51 -9.23 -3.56
N PHE A 86 1.24 -9.63 -3.39
CA PHE A 86 0.71 -10.69 -2.48
C PHE A 86 0.43 -10.24 -1.04
N VAL A 87 -0.83 -9.84 -0.78
CA VAL A 87 -1.45 -9.92 0.56
C VAL A 87 -1.99 -11.34 0.80
N ILE A 88 -1.16 -12.36 0.58
CA ILE A 88 -1.47 -13.75 0.97
C ILE A 88 -0.35 -14.23 1.89
N GLN A 89 -0.46 -13.89 3.18
CA GLN A 89 0.07 -14.78 4.22
C GLN A 89 -0.74 -16.07 4.18
N ASN A 90 -0.42 -17.00 3.28
CA ASN A 90 -0.84 -18.43 3.30
C ASN A 90 -0.28 -19.20 2.09
N LEU A 91 1.05 -19.18 1.90
CA LEU A 91 1.72 -20.31 1.27
C LEU A 91 2.81 -20.80 2.23
N VAL A 92 2.45 -21.89 2.91
CA VAL A 92 3.36 -22.81 3.58
C VAL A 92 4.30 -23.36 2.51
N PHE A 93 5.62 -23.21 2.72
CA PHE A 93 6.63 -24.05 2.07
C PHE A 93 6.98 -25.22 2.99
#